data_AF-A0A1B6K1G7-F1
#
_entry.id   AF-A0A1B6K1G7-F1
#
_cell.length_a   1.000
_cell.length_b   1.000
_cell.length_c   1.000
_cell.angle_alpha   90.00
_cell.angle_beta   90.00
_cell.angle_gamma   90.00
#
_symmetry.space_group_name_H-M   'P 1'
#
loop_
_entity.id
_entity.type
_entity.pdbx_description
1 polymer ?
#
loop_
_entity_poly.entity_id
_entity_poly.type
_entity_poly.pdbx_seq_one_letter_code
_entity_poly.pdbx_strand_id
1 'polypeptide(L)'
;LMFRDLILNAEAGNLPPSLGLQRNTQENTEVCSTPECMAAAKELKASMNLSVDPCQDFYQFSCGGWIKNNPVPATESHFNQFNLVSKTLYIQLRDLLEAPDSDDDPAPVKNARQSSRPL
;
A
#
# COMPACT_ATOMS: atom_id res chain seq x y z
N LEU A 1 -33.21 -27.65 8.47
CA LEU A 1 -32.75 -28.18 9.78
C LEU A 1 -31.26 -28.53 9.79
N MET A 2 -30.63 -28.99 8.69
CA MET A 2 -29.18 -29.30 8.69
C MET A 2 -28.19 -28.12 8.71
N PHE A 3 -28.62 -26.88 8.41
CA PHE A 3 -27.72 -25.71 8.43
C PHE A 3 -27.75 -24.90 9.72
N ARG A 4 -28.66 -25.22 10.64
CA ARG A 4 -28.77 -24.52 11.94
C ARG A 4 -27.90 -25.17 13.01
N ASP A 5 -27.61 -26.47 12.87
CA ASP A 5 -26.79 -27.23 13.83
C ASP A 5 -25.28 -27.05 13.64
N LEU A 6 -24.83 -26.48 12.51
CA LEU A 6 -23.42 -26.11 12.29
C LEU A 6 -23.03 -24.81 13.01
N ILE A 7 -24.01 -23.97 13.37
CA ILE A 7 -23.77 -22.70 14.07
C ILE A 7 -23.84 -22.88 15.60
N LEU A 8 -24.55 -23.90 16.09
CA LEU A 8 -24.78 -24.08 17.54
C LEU A 8 -23.66 -24.81 18.31
N ASN A 9 -22.68 -25.40 17.63
CA ASN A 9 -21.59 -26.15 18.28
C ASN A 9 -20.21 -25.47 18.18
N ALA A 10 -20.17 -24.19 17.80
CA ALA A 10 -18.94 -23.38 17.86
C ALA A 10 -18.74 -22.80 19.27
N GLU A 11 -18.86 -23.63 20.30
CA GLU A 11 -18.38 -23.33 21.65
C GLU A 11 -17.33 -24.36 22.05
N ALA A 12 -16.20 -23.83 22.52
CA ALA A 12 -15.12 -24.52 23.22
C ALA A 12 -14.33 -25.60 22.46
N GLY A 13 -13.28 -25.13 21.78
CA GLY A 13 -11.94 -25.60 22.17
C GLY A 13 -11.48 -26.98 21.71
N ASN A 14 -11.80 -27.42 20.49
CA ASN A 14 -11.08 -28.55 19.88
C ASN A 14 -11.01 -28.45 18.36
N LEU A 15 -10.02 -27.70 17.85
CA LEU A 15 -9.54 -27.85 16.48
C LEU A 15 -8.38 -28.86 16.45
N PRO A 16 -8.30 -29.74 15.44
CA PRO A 16 -7.28 -30.77 15.35
C PRO A 16 -5.87 -30.16 15.25
N PRO A 17 -4.82 -30.80 15.83
CA PRO A 17 -3.47 -30.22 15.94
C PRO A 17 -2.72 -30.05 14.60
N SER A 18 -3.34 -30.39 13.46
CA SER A 18 -2.68 -30.46 12.14
C SER A 18 -2.81 -29.19 11.29
N LEU A 19 -3.54 -28.16 11.75
CA LEU A 19 -3.39 -26.80 11.23
C LEU A 19 -2.47 -26.02 12.16
N GLY A 20 -1.16 -26.18 11.94
CA GLY A 20 -0.07 -25.58 12.71
C GLY A 20 0.01 -24.06 12.62
N LEU A 21 -1.02 -23.35 13.11
CA LEU A 21 -0.91 -21.96 13.53
C LEU A 21 -0.71 -21.95 15.05
N GLN A 22 0.47 -22.42 15.48
CA GLN A 22 0.92 -22.17 16.85
C GLN A 22 1.21 -20.66 16.95
N ARG A 23 0.37 -19.90 17.68
CA ARG A 23 0.79 -18.60 18.20
C ARG A 23 1.85 -18.88 19.25
N ASN A 24 3.11 -18.75 18.87
CA ASN A 24 4.20 -18.72 19.82
C ASN A 24 4.06 -17.44 20.68
N THR A 25 3.81 -17.59 21.97
CA THR A 25 3.72 -16.48 22.94
C THR A 25 5.06 -16.12 23.59
N GLN A 26 6.17 -16.58 23.03
CA GLN A 26 7.51 -16.04 23.26
C GLN A 26 8.31 -16.06 21.97
N GLU A 27 8.18 -15.02 21.15
CA GLU A 27 9.21 -14.69 20.18
C GLU A 27 9.94 -13.45 20.67
N ASN A 28 11.25 -13.57 20.87
CA ASN A 28 12.14 -12.42 20.79
C ASN A 28 12.07 -11.91 19.33
N THR A 29 10.97 -11.25 19.00
CA THR A 29 10.73 -10.65 17.70
C THR A 29 11.60 -9.41 17.67
N GLU A 30 12.73 -9.50 16.99
CA GLU A 30 13.56 -8.34 16.70
C GLU A 30 12.73 -7.40 15.82
N VAL A 31 12.04 -6.44 16.46
CA VAL A 31 11.26 -5.43 15.76
C VAL A 31 12.22 -4.50 15.06
N CYS A 32 12.12 -4.43 13.73
CA CYS A 32 12.92 -3.49 12.94
C CYS A 32 12.64 -2.05 13.37
N SER A 33 13.69 -1.33 13.74
CA SER A 33 13.64 0.08 14.18
C SER A 33 14.40 1.02 13.25
N THR A 34 14.80 0.55 12.07
CA THR A 34 15.42 1.45 11.07
C THR A 34 14.41 2.51 10.63
N PRO A 35 14.87 3.69 10.19
CA PRO A 35 13.99 4.74 9.70
C PRO A 35 13.02 4.27 8.60
N GLU A 36 13.48 3.39 7.72
CA GLU A 36 12.69 2.82 6.61
C GLU A 36 11.55 1.95 7.13
N CYS A 37 11.84 1.07 8.09
CA CYS A 37 10.82 0.23 8.72
C CYS A 37 9.77 1.06 9.47
N MET A 38 10.21 2.08 10.22
CA MET A 38 9.28 2.97 10.92
C MET A 38 8.42 3.80 9.96
N ALA A 39 8.98 4.26 8.84
CA ALA A 39 8.24 4.97 7.81
C ALA A 39 7.17 4.06 7.17
N ALA A 40 7.56 2.85 6.76
CA ALA A 40 6.64 1.87 6.19
C ALA A 40 5.53 1.48 7.19
N ALA A 41 5.88 1.21 8.46
CA ALA A 41 4.90 0.88 9.49
C ALA A 41 3.92 2.02 9.74
N LYS A 42 4.38 3.28 9.70
CA LYS A 42 3.53 4.46 9.82
C LYS A 42 2.54 4.56 8.66
N GLU A 43 3.00 4.37 7.43
CA GLU A 43 2.15 4.42 6.22
C GLU A 43 1.10 3.30 6.20
N LEU A 44 1.51 2.06 6.54
CA LEU A 44 0.60 0.93 6.68
C LEU A 44 -0.48 1.24 7.72
N LYS A 45 -0.07 1.68 8.92
CA LYS A 45 -1.01 2.01 10.00
C LYS A 45 -1.98 3.14 9.62
N ALA A 46 -1.52 4.15 8.89
CA ALA A 46 -2.36 5.25 8.42
C ALA A 46 -3.39 4.81 7.37
N SER A 47 -3.09 3.74 6.61
CA SER A 47 -4.00 3.20 5.60
C SER A 47 -5.12 2.36 6.20
N MET A 48 -4.89 1.77 7.38
CA MET A 48 -5.83 0.88 8.05
C MET A 48 -6.99 1.61 8.73
N ASN A 49 -8.17 0.99 8.73
CA ASN A 49 -9.30 1.34 9.58
C ASN A 49 -9.50 0.26 10.65
N LEU A 50 -8.90 0.46 11.83
CA LEU A 50 -8.92 -0.50 12.94
C LEU A 50 -10.30 -0.67 13.61
N SER A 51 -11.32 0.07 13.19
CA SER A 51 -12.69 -0.09 13.68
C SER A 51 -13.48 -1.17 12.92
N VAL A 52 -12.93 -1.68 11.82
CA VAL A 52 -13.54 -2.72 10.99
C VAL A 52 -12.97 -4.07 11.37
N ASP A 53 -13.82 -5.10 11.51
CA ASP A 53 -13.35 -6.47 11.71
C ASP A 53 -12.72 -6.99 10.39
N PRO A 54 -11.42 -7.34 10.38
CA PRO A 54 -10.76 -7.88 9.18
C PRO A 54 -11.39 -9.18 8.67
N CYS A 55 -12.06 -9.97 9.53
CA CYS A 55 -12.76 -11.18 9.13
C CYS A 55 -14.07 -10.91 8.38
N GLN A 56 -14.61 -9.69 8.50
CA GLN A 56 -15.84 -9.27 7.81
C GLN A 56 -15.55 -8.49 6.53
N ASP A 57 -14.62 -7.52 6.58
CA ASP A 57 -14.22 -6.72 5.42
C ASP A 57 -12.74 -6.35 5.52
N PHE A 58 -11.89 -7.22 4.99
CA PHE A 58 -10.45 -7.01 4.99
C PHE A 58 -10.04 -5.79 4.14
N TYR A 59 -10.80 -5.43 3.11
CA TYR A 59 -10.49 -4.29 2.26
C TYR A 59 -10.71 -2.98 3.03
N GLN A 60 -11.85 -2.82 3.72
CA GLN A 60 -12.08 -1.66 4.57
C GLN A 60 -11.15 -1.62 5.78
N PHE A 61 -10.84 -2.77 6.39
CA PHE A 61 -9.85 -2.83 7.46
C PHE A 61 -8.46 -2.36 7.01
N SER A 62 -7.97 -2.82 5.86
CA SER A 62 -6.61 -2.53 5.40
C SER A 62 -6.46 -1.18 4.69
N CYS A 63 -7.48 -0.73 3.96
CA CYS A 63 -7.43 0.45 3.10
C CYS A 63 -8.38 1.58 3.52
N GLY A 64 -9.32 1.35 4.43
CA GLY A 64 -10.38 2.32 4.75
C GLY A 64 -9.86 3.65 5.30
N GLY A 65 -8.74 3.63 6.02
CA GLY A 65 -8.04 4.84 6.46
C GLY A 65 -7.46 5.62 5.28
N TRP A 66 -6.86 4.92 4.30
CA TRP A 66 -6.34 5.55 3.10
C TRP A 66 -7.45 6.19 2.27
N ILE A 67 -8.55 5.47 2.03
CA ILE A 67 -9.71 5.96 1.26
C ILE A 67 -10.27 7.24 1.86
N LYS A 68 -10.41 7.29 3.19
CA LYS A 68 -10.90 8.47 3.90
C LYS A 68 -9.99 9.70 3.71
N ASN A 69 -8.68 9.49 3.65
CA ASN A 69 -7.70 10.57 3.56
C ASN A 69 -7.33 10.95 2.12
N ASN A 70 -7.73 10.15 1.13
CA ASN A 70 -7.37 10.31 -0.28
C ASN A 70 -8.62 10.26 -1.16
N PRO A 71 -9.52 11.26 -1.08
CA PRO A 71 -10.69 11.33 -1.95
C PRO A 71 -10.27 11.44 -3.41
N VAL A 72 -11.08 10.88 -4.31
CA VAL A 72 -10.83 10.96 -5.76
C VAL A 72 -10.87 12.43 -6.21
N PRO A 73 -9.78 12.98 -6.77
CA PRO A 73 -9.76 14.34 -7.28
C PRO A 73 -10.76 14.52 -8.43
N ALA A 74 -11.29 15.73 -8.61
CA ALA A 74 -12.28 16.02 -9.66
C ALA A 74 -11.79 15.76 -11.10
N THR A 75 -10.48 15.70 -11.30
CA THR A 75 -9.84 15.43 -12.60
C THR A 75 -9.66 13.95 -12.89
N GLU A 76 -9.98 13.07 -11.93
CA GLU A 76 -9.71 11.63 -12.00
C GLU A 76 -11.00 10.83 -11.84
N SER A 77 -11.10 9.69 -12.51
CA SER A 77 -12.21 8.75 -12.31
C SER A 77 -11.98 7.79 -11.14
N HIS A 78 -10.73 7.63 -10.73
CA HIS A 78 -10.30 6.77 -9.63
C HIS A 78 -9.03 7.31 -9.01
N PHE A 79 -8.78 6.97 -7.75
CA PHE A 79 -7.54 7.33 -7.07
C PHE A 79 -7.11 6.19 -6.16
N ASN A 80 -5.91 5.67 -6.39
CA ASN A 80 -5.30 4.57 -5.67
C ASN A 80 -3.78 4.77 -5.58
N GLN A 81 -3.07 3.79 -5.00
CA GLN A 81 -1.62 3.85 -4.81
C GLN A 81 -0.83 3.98 -6.13
N PHE A 82 -1.31 3.39 -7.23
CA PHE A 82 -0.66 3.51 -8.53
C PHE A 82 -0.72 4.94 -9.05
N ASN A 83 -1.82 5.67 -8.80
CA ASN A 83 -1.87 7.09 -9.16
C ASN A 83 -0.78 7.90 -8.43
N LEU A 84 -0.48 7.59 -7.17
CA LEU A 84 0.62 8.24 -6.43
C LEU A 84 1.98 7.91 -7.03
N VAL A 85 2.24 6.63 -7.33
CA VAL A 85 3.49 6.20 -7.97
C VAL A 85 3.69 6.86 -9.34
N SER A 86 2.64 6.86 -10.18
CA SER A 86 2.69 7.52 -11.49
C SER A 86 2.93 9.01 -11.37
N LYS A 87 2.28 9.71 -10.42
CA LYS A 87 2.52 11.14 -10.17
C LYS A 87 3.99 11.39 -9.81
N THR A 88 4.55 10.62 -8.90
CA THR A 88 5.98 10.73 -8.52
C THR A 88 6.89 10.47 -9.71
N LEU A 89 6.60 9.43 -10.51
CA LEU A 89 7.35 9.12 -11.72
C LEU A 89 7.34 10.27 -12.73
N TYR A 90 6.16 10.85 -13.00
CA TYR A 90 6.05 11.96 -13.94
C TYR A 90 6.77 13.22 -13.47
N ILE A 91 6.76 13.49 -12.16
CA ILE A 91 7.53 14.59 -11.58
C ILE A 91 9.03 14.36 -11.81
N GLN A 92 9.54 13.18 -11.45
CA GLN A 92 10.96 12.85 -11.65
C GLN A 92 11.37 12.88 -13.13
N LEU A 93 10.51 12.36 -14.00
CA LEU A 93 10.75 12.37 -15.44
C LEU A 93 10.78 13.80 -15.99
N ARG A 94 9.84 14.65 -15.56
CA ARG A 94 9.83 16.06 -15.95
C ARG A 94 11.12 16.76 -15.49
N ASP A 95 11.52 16.56 -14.23
CA ASP A 95 12.72 17.16 -13.68
C ASP A 95 13.99 16.75 -14.48
N LEU A 96 14.05 15.50 -14.95
CA LEU A 96 15.11 15.02 -15.84
C LEU A 96 15.06 15.65 -17.24
N LEU A 97 13.86 15.84 -17.77
CA LEU A 97 13.63 16.37 -19.12
C LEU A 97 13.78 17.90 -19.22
N GLU A 98 13.60 18.62 -18.11
CA GLU A 98 13.77 20.07 -18.00
C GLU A 98 15.19 20.48 -17.59
N ALA A 99 16.02 19.53 -17.16
CA ALA A 99 17.43 19.77 -16.87
C ALA A 99 18.21 20.27 -18.10
N PRO A 100 19.26 21.09 -17.91
CA PRO A 100 20.13 21.49 -19.01
C PRO A 100 20.87 20.29 -19.61
N ASP A 101 21.24 20.40 -20.88
CA ASP A 101 22.08 19.39 -21.54
C ASP A 101 23.51 19.43 -21.00
N SER A 102 24.09 18.25 -20.79
CA SER A 102 25.52 18.03 -20.54
C SER A 102 26.21 17.57 -21.82
N ASP A 103 27.51 17.85 -21.94
CA ASP A 103 28.30 17.37 -23.06
C ASP A 103 28.31 15.83 -23.14
N ASP A 104 28.32 15.16 -21.99
CA ASP A 104 28.31 13.69 -21.85
C ASP A 104 26.95 13.05 -22.15
N ASP A 105 25.88 13.84 -22.30
CA ASP A 105 24.55 13.27 -22.52
C ASP A 105 24.45 12.64 -23.92
N PRO A 106 23.89 11.41 -24.03
CA PRO A 106 23.61 10.79 -25.31
C PRO A 106 22.65 11.65 -26.15
N ALA A 107 22.82 11.63 -27.48
CA ALA A 107 21.92 12.33 -28.40
C ALA A 107 20.42 12.05 -28.17
N PRO A 108 19.97 10.81 -27.87
CA PRO A 108 18.56 10.56 -27.54
C PRO A 108 18.04 11.34 -26.32
N VAL A 109 18.89 11.56 -25.31
CA VAL A 109 18.52 12.33 -24.10
C VAL A 109 18.37 13.81 -24.46
N LYS A 110 19.34 14.38 -25.19
CA LYS A 110 19.28 15.78 -25.68
C LYS A 110 18.02 16.02 -26.52
N ASN A 111 17.70 15.08 -27.42
CA ASN A 111 16.48 15.15 -28.24
C ASN A 111 15.20 15.10 -27.41
N ALA A 112 15.13 14.20 -26.41
CA ALA A 112 13.96 14.09 -25.53
C ALA A 112 13.73 15.36 -24.71
N ARG A 113 14.80 15.97 -24.19
CA ARG A 113 14.75 17.26 -23.48
C ARG A 113 14.28 18.38 -24.39
N GLN A 114 14.86 18.52 -25.57
CA GLN A 114 14.45 19.55 -26.53
C GLN A 114 12.97 19.44 -26.91
N SER A 115 12.45 18.21 -27.04
CA SER A 115 11.03 17.96 -27.36
C SER A 115 10.07 18.28 -26.21
N SER A 116 10.58 18.37 -24.98
CA SER A 116 9.79 18.58 -23.76
C SER A 116 9.87 20.03 -23.24
N ARG A 117 10.68 20.89 -23.87
CA ARG A 117 10.75 22.32 -23.50
C ARG A 117 9.45 23.04 -23.87
N PRO A 118 8.90 23.89 -23.00
CA PRO A 118 7.73 24.70 -23.35
C PRO A 118 8.05 25.65 -24.52
N LEU A 119 7.04 25.89 -25.37
CA LEU A 119 7.09 26.82 -26.51
C LEU A 119 7.24 28.28 -26.06
#